data_AF-A0A2S2PZB5-F1
#
_entry.id   AF-A0A2S2PZB5-F1
#
_cell.length_a   1.000
_cell.length_b   1.000
_cell.length_c   1.000
_cell.angle_alpha   90.00
_cell.angle_beta   90.00
_cell.angle_gamma   90.00
#
_symmetry.space_group_name_H-M   'P 1'
#
loop_
_entity.id
_entity.type
_entity.pdbx_description
1 polymer ?
#
loop_
_entity_poly.entity_id
_entity_poly.type
_entity_poly.pdbx_seq_one_letter_code
_entity_poly.pdbx_strand_id
1 'polypeptide(L)'
;KKLPRKTHKGLRKVACIGAWHPSRVQFTVARAGQKGYHHRTEINKKNYRIGLGCRMKDGKIIKNNASTEYDLTVKTITPMGGFPHYGEVNNDFIMIKGCCVGPKKRVITLRKSLLVHTKRAALESINLKFIDTSSKFGHGRFQTVADKAAFMGPLKKDRIREEENATAAVK
;
A
#
# COMPACT_ATOMS: atom_id res chain seq x y z
N LYS A 1 13.41 -28.12 2.79
CA LYS A 1 13.23 -28.36 4.24
C LYS A 1 14.56 -28.09 4.96
N LYS A 2 14.57 -27.45 6.13
CA LYS A 2 15.80 -27.25 6.92
C LYS A 2 16.26 -28.59 7.52
N LEU A 3 17.57 -28.82 7.63
CA LEU A 3 18.11 -30.05 8.21
C LEU A 3 17.91 -30.08 9.74
N PRO A 4 17.99 -31.25 10.39
CA PRO A 4 17.89 -31.38 11.84
C PRO A 4 18.87 -30.46 12.58
N ARG A 5 18.50 -30.07 13.82
CA ARG A 5 19.31 -29.16 14.64
C ARG A 5 20.74 -29.66 14.88
N LYS A 6 20.92 -30.99 15.02
CA LYS A 6 22.20 -31.64 15.31
C LYS A 6 23.07 -31.90 14.06
N THR A 7 22.70 -31.40 12.88
CA THR A 7 23.52 -31.57 11.69
C THR A 7 24.84 -30.82 11.82
N HIS A 8 25.95 -31.55 11.71
CA HIS A 8 27.28 -30.97 11.72
C HIS A 8 27.53 -30.09 10.47
N LYS A 9 28.30 -29.01 10.65
CA LYS A 9 28.63 -28.04 9.59
C LYS A 9 27.41 -27.38 8.95
N GLY A 10 26.41 -27.02 9.76
CA GLY A 10 25.29 -26.17 9.37
C GLY A 10 24.08 -26.90 8.78
N LEU A 11 22.90 -26.31 9.00
CA LEU A 11 21.59 -26.93 8.73
C LEU A 11 20.75 -26.23 7.64
N ARG A 12 21.18 -25.04 7.17
CA ARG A 12 20.49 -24.27 6.10
C ARG A 12 21.12 -24.55 4.73
N LYS A 13 21.19 -25.83 4.36
CA LYS A 13 21.80 -26.27 3.11
C LYS A 13 20.98 -27.40 2.48
N VAL A 14 21.21 -27.64 1.19
CA VAL A 14 20.78 -28.88 0.54
C VAL A 14 21.78 -29.96 0.91
N ALA A 15 21.30 -31.13 1.35
CA ALA A 15 22.17 -32.22 1.80
C ALA A 15 22.83 -32.96 0.62
N CYS A 16 22.03 -33.52 -0.29
CA CYS A 16 22.50 -34.19 -1.50
C CYS A 16 22.24 -33.29 -2.73
N ILE A 17 23.27 -33.03 -3.53
CA ILE A 17 23.22 -32.12 -4.70
C ILE A 17 23.21 -32.83 -6.05
N GLY A 18 23.12 -34.17 -6.06
CA GLY A 18 23.09 -34.99 -7.26
C GLY A 18 23.49 -36.44 -6.95
N ALA A 19 23.12 -37.36 -7.84
CA ALA A 19 23.65 -38.73 -7.83
C ALA A 19 25.10 -38.75 -8.33
N TRP A 20 25.77 -39.91 -8.24
CA TRP A 20 27.11 -40.08 -8.79
C TRP A 20 27.12 -39.87 -10.31
N HIS A 21 26.21 -40.53 -11.02
CA HIS A 21 26.05 -40.40 -12.46
C HIS A 21 24.71 -39.70 -12.75
N PRO A 22 24.70 -38.59 -13.50
CA PRO A 22 25.84 -37.94 -14.17
C PRO A 22 26.79 -37.22 -13.20
N SER A 23 28.10 -37.28 -13.46
CA SER A 23 29.17 -36.72 -12.61
C SER A 23 29.29 -35.19 -12.69
N ARG A 24 28.15 -34.50 -12.55
CA ARG A 24 28.04 -33.04 -12.58
C ARG A 24 26.81 -32.60 -11.79
N VAL A 25 26.90 -31.44 -11.16
CA VAL A 25 25.74 -30.82 -10.49
C VAL A 25 24.78 -30.28 -11.55
N GLN A 26 23.50 -30.64 -11.45
CA GLN A 26 22.47 -30.17 -12.40
C GLN A 26 22.04 -28.73 -12.10
N PHE A 27 21.63 -28.00 -13.14
CA PHE A 27 21.12 -26.62 -13.01
C PHE A 27 19.78 -26.54 -12.26
N THR A 28 19.03 -27.63 -12.23
CA THR A 28 17.74 -27.76 -11.53
C THR A 28 17.90 -27.82 -10.01
N VAL A 29 19.10 -28.11 -9.51
CA VAL A 29 19.39 -28.24 -8.08
C VAL A 29 19.36 -26.86 -7.42
N ALA A 30 18.62 -26.73 -6.32
CA ALA A 30 18.54 -25.48 -5.58
C ALA A 30 19.91 -25.09 -5.00
N ARG A 31 20.39 -23.89 -5.35
CA ARG A 31 21.63 -23.30 -4.83
C ARG A 31 21.37 -21.93 -4.20
N ALA A 32 22.26 -21.51 -3.31
CA ALA A 32 22.27 -20.14 -2.80
C ALA A 32 22.70 -19.17 -3.89
N GLY A 33 22.16 -17.95 -3.89
CA GLY A 33 22.44 -16.93 -4.88
C GLY A 33 21.51 -15.73 -4.71
N GLN A 34 21.42 -14.90 -5.75
CA GLN A 34 20.55 -13.72 -5.80
C GLN A 34 19.09 -14.11 -5.48
N LYS A 35 18.50 -13.41 -4.50
CA LYS A 35 17.08 -13.53 -4.17
C LYS A 35 16.44 -12.14 -4.12
N GLY A 36 15.72 -11.79 -5.18
CA GLY A 36 15.01 -10.52 -5.30
C GLY A 36 15.52 -9.68 -6.46
N TYR A 37 14.86 -8.55 -6.70
CA TYR A 37 15.14 -7.67 -7.85
C TYR A 37 15.01 -8.39 -9.21
N HIS A 38 14.12 -9.37 -9.30
CA HIS A 38 13.84 -10.04 -10.56
C HIS A 38 12.74 -9.32 -11.33
N HIS A 39 12.85 -9.29 -12.66
CA HIS A 39 11.75 -8.85 -13.53
C HIS A 39 10.58 -9.85 -13.45
N ARG A 40 9.36 -9.34 -13.27
CA ARG A 40 8.14 -10.15 -13.12
C ARG A 40 6.98 -9.46 -13.81
N THR A 41 6.07 -10.27 -14.34
CA THR A 41 4.80 -9.81 -14.91
C THR A 41 3.68 -10.54 -14.18
N GLU A 42 2.81 -9.79 -13.51
CA GLU A 42 1.59 -10.32 -12.89
C GLU A 42 0.39 -9.94 -13.76
N ILE A 43 -0.45 -10.92 -14.09
CA ILE A 43 -1.64 -10.72 -14.92
C ILE A 43 -2.91 -10.64 -14.07
N ASN A 44 -4.00 -10.18 -14.67
CA ASN A 44 -5.36 -10.19 -14.09
C ASN A 44 -5.49 -9.39 -12.78
N LYS A 45 -4.76 -8.28 -12.66
CA LYS A 45 -4.91 -7.32 -11.57
C LYS A 45 -6.06 -6.37 -11.90
N LYS A 46 -7.16 -6.50 -11.15
CA LYS A 46 -8.38 -5.72 -11.40
C LYS A 46 -8.21 -4.30 -10.85
N ASN A 47 -8.59 -3.31 -11.65
CA ASN A 47 -8.67 -1.92 -11.21
C ASN A 47 -9.98 -1.71 -10.45
N TYR A 48 -9.91 -1.21 -9.22
CA TYR A 48 -11.08 -0.91 -8.39
C TYR A 48 -11.52 0.55 -8.53
N ARG A 49 -10.57 1.47 -8.70
CA ARG A 49 -10.83 2.89 -8.87
C ARG A 49 -9.71 3.53 -9.67
N ILE A 50 -10.06 4.41 -10.59
CA ILE A 50 -9.15 5.41 -11.15
C ILE A 50 -9.54 6.72 -10.46
N GLY A 51 -8.70 7.16 -9.53
CA GLY A 51 -8.97 8.32 -8.71
C GLY A 51 -8.24 9.53 -9.25
N LEU A 52 -8.91 10.68 -9.17
CA LEU A 52 -8.29 11.95 -9.52
C LEU A 52 -7.45 12.48 -8.36
N GLY A 53 -6.39 13.20 -8.71
CA GLY A 53 -5.54 13.91 -7.76
C GLY A 53 -6.28 15.00 -6.97
N CYS A 54 -5.60 15.53 -5.96
CA CYS A 54 -6.03 16.72 -5.24
C CYS A 54 -5.97 17.91 -6.20
N ARG A 55 -7.12 18.35 -6.71
CA ARG A 55 -7.21 19.41 -7.71
C ARG A 55 -7.97 20.61 -7.20
N MET A 56 -7.62 21.78 -7.72
CA MET A 56 -8.37 23.01 -7.50
C MET A 56 -9.50 23.08 -8.53
N LYS A 57 -10.73 23.28 -8.06
CA LYS A 57 -11.89 23.55 -8.91
C LYS A 57 -12.69 24.65 -8.24
N ASP A 58 -13.06 25.68 -8.98
CA ASP A 58 -13.90 26.78 -8.49
C ASP A 58 -13.31 27.48 -7.23
N GLY A 59 -11.97 27.66 -7.21
CA GLY A 59 -11.26 28.27 -6.08
C GLY A 59 -11.10 27.38 -4.83
N LYS A 60 -11.68 26.17 -4.83
CA LYS A 60 -11.61 25.22 -3.70
C LYS A 60 -10.77 24.01 -4.04
N ILE A 61 -9.96 23.56 -3.08
CA ILE A 61 -9.19 22.32 -3.22
C ILE A 61 -10.12 21.14 -2.94
N ILE A 62 -10.42 20.36 -3.98
CA ILE A 62 -11.24 19.16 -3.88
C ILE A 62 -10.38 18.03 -3.28
N LYS A 63 -10.75 17.60 -2.07
CA LYS A 63 -10.03 16.58 -1.28
C LYS A 63 -10.87 15.33 -0.99
N ASN A 64 -11.79 14.96 -1.89
CA ASN A 64 -12.77 13.86 -1.70
C ASN A 64 -12.46 12.59 -2.52
N ASN A 65 -11.20 12.37 -2.91
CA ASN A 65 -10.85 11.26 -3.81
C ASN A 65 -10.97 9.86 -3.16
N ALA A 66 -11.10 9.77 -1.84
CA ALA A 66 -11.42 8.54 -1.11
C ALA A 66 -12.87 8.49 -0.56
N SER A 67 -13.69 9.50 -0.86
CA SER A 67 -15.12 9.45 -0.58
C SER A 67 -15.82 8.45 -1.51
N THR A 68 -16.98 7.94 -1.09
CA THR A 68 -17.81 7.02 -1.89
C THR A 68 -19.26 7.45 -1.83
N GLU A 69 -20.14 6.85 -2.65
CA GLU A 69 -21.58 7.14 -2.60
C GLU A 69 -22.20 6.79 -1.24
N TYR A 70 -21.67 5.76 -0.57
CA TYR A 70 -22.15 5.29 0.74
C TYR A 70 -21.46 5.99 1.91
N ASP A 71 -20.29 6.57 1.68
CA ASP A 71 -19.47 7.24 2.70
C ASP A 71 -19.15 8.66 2.25
N LEU A 72 -19.96 9.60 2.76
CA LEU A 72 -19.93 11.02 2.44
C LEU A 72 -18.79 11.77 3.14
N THR A 73 -17.99 11.10 3.96
CA THR A 73 -16.85 11.76 4.64
C THR A 73 -15.88 12.33 3.60
N VAL A 74 -15.57 13.62 3.71
CA VAL A 74 -14.64 14.30 2.80
C VAL A 74 -13.21 13.94 3.20
N LYS A 75 -12.64 12.95 2.53
CA LYS A 75 -11.30 12.43 2.83
C LYS A 75 -10.49 12.09 1.58
N THR A 76 -9.18 12.23 1.72
CA THR A 76 -8.20 11.89 0.69
C THR A 76 -7.72 10.46 0.81
N ILE A 77 -7.24 9.87 -0.29
CA ILE A 77 -6.66 8.53 -0.34
C ILE A 77 -5.38 8.39 0.50
N THR A 78 -4.68 9.51 0.71
CA THR A 78 -3.54 9.58 1.63
C THR A 78 -4.05 9.33 3.06
N PRO A 79 -3.57 8.27 3.74
CA PRO A 79 -3.99 7.99 5.10
C PRO A 79 -3.45 9.04 6.08
N MET A 80 -3.99 9.08 7.30
CA MET A 80 -3.49 9.95 8.36
C MET A 80 -1.98 9.74 8.59
N GLY A 81 -1.19 10.81 8.46
CA GLY A 81 0.28 10.76 8.57
C GLY A 81 1.01 10.32 7.30
N GLY A 82 0.30 10.12 6.18
CA GLY A 82 0.87 9.75 4.89
C GLY A 82 1.12 8.26 4.72
N PHE A 83 1.41 7.83 3.49
CA PHE A 83 1.83 6.47 3.23
C PHE A 83 3.26 6.25 3.77
N PRO A 84 3.50 5.27 4.67
CA PRO A 84 4.81 5.10 5.29
C PRO A 84 5.90 4.86 4.23
N HIS A 85 7.00 5.62 4.29
CA HIS A 85 8.10 5.59 3.32
C HIS A 85 7.72 5.97 1.87
N TYR A 86 6.54 6.54 1.63
CA TYR A 86 6.15 7.12 0.34
C TYR A 86 5.90 8.62 0.48
N GLY A 87 4.92 9.00 1.29
CA GLY A 87 4.44 10.38 1.43
C GLY A 87 2.97 10.51 1.03
N GLU A 88 2.63 11.65 0.46
CA GLU A 88 1.27 11.99 0.04
C GLU A 88 1.03 11.64 -1.45
N VAL A 89 -0.22 11.28 -1.78
CA VAL A 89 -0.65 11.03 -3.16
C VAL A 89 -1.49 12.23 -3.63
N ASN A 90 -0.86 13.14 -4.36
CA ASN A 90 -1.49 14.37 -4.84
C ASN A 90 -1.96 14.28 -6.31
N ASN A 91 -1.43 13.34 -7.07
CA ASN A 91 -1.78 13.13 -8.48
C ASN A 91 -2.83 12.03 -8.65
N ASP A 92 -3.27 11.86 -9.89
CA ASP A 92 -4.14 10.76 -10.29
C ASP A 92 -3.52 9.41 -9.92
N PHE A 93 -4.37 8.48 -9.49
CA PHE A 93 -3.95 7.19 -8.97
C PHE A 93 -4.86 6.06 -9.43
N ILE A 94 -4.33 4.84 -9.36
CA ILE A 94 -5.07 3.61 -9.66
C ILE A 94 -5.06 2.75 -8.40
N MET A 95 -6.25 2.36 -7.95
CA MET A 95 -6.43 1.37 -6.90
C MET A 95 -6.48 -0.02 -7.53
N ILE A 96 -5.47 -0.85 -7.27
CA ILE A 96 -5.37 -2.21 -7.79
C ILE A 96 -5.82 -3.21 -6.73
N LYS A 97 -6.56 -4.24 -7.14
CA LYS A 97 -6.92 -5.35 -6.25
C LYS A 97 -5.68 -6.14 -5.82
N GLY A 98 -5.46 -6.22 -4.51
CA GLY A 98 -4.42 -7.05 -3.90
C GLY A 98 -3.03 -6.41 -3.94
N CYS A 99 -1.99 -7.25 -3.91
CA CYS A 99 -0.60 -6.80 -3.95
C CYS A 99 -0.08 -6.60 -5.38
N CYS A 100 1.02 -5.86 -5.50
CA CYS A 100 1.80 -5.66 -6.72
C CYS A 100 3.29 -5.93 -6.43
N VAL A 101 4.06 -6.25 -7.46
CA VAL A 101 5.50 -6.46 -7.36
C VAL A 101 6.25 -5.19 -7.01
N GLY A 102 7.22 -5.33 -6.11
CA GLY A 102 8.12 -4.26 -5.74
C GLY A 102 7.72 -3.49 -4.48
N PRO A 103 8.68 -2.77 -3.87
CA PRO A 103 8.45 -1.90 -2.74
C PRO A 103 7.81 -0.58 -3.20
N LYS A 104 7.43 0.21 -2.21
CA LYS A 104 6.96 1.59 -2.37
C LYS A 104 7.98 2.41 -3.18
N LYS A 105 7.50 3.43 -3.92
CA LYS A 105 8.28 4.30 -4.84
C LYS A 105 8.87 3.61 -6.07
N ARG A 106 8.68 2.30 -6.27
CA ARG A 106 9.13 1.62 -7.49
C ARG A 106 8.17 1.92 -8.65
N VAL A 107 8.73 2.31 -9.79
CA VAL A 107 7.97 2.45 -11.04
C VAL A 107 7.40 1.10 -11.48
N ILE A 108 6.14 1.10 -11.89
CA ILE A 108 5.42 -0.09 -12.37
C ILE A 108 4.85 0.23 -13.75
N THR A 109 5.06 -0.66 -14.71
CA THR A 109 4.47 -0.54 -16.05
C THR A 109 3.11 -1.25 -16.05
N LEU A 110 2.06 -0.53 -16.42
CA LEU A 110 0.73 -1.08 -16.60
C LEU A 110 0.48 -1.36 -18.08
N ARG A 111 0.05 -2.57 -18.40
CA ARG A 111 -0.29 -2.99 -19.77
C ARG A 111 -1.72 -3.50 -19.79
N LYS A 112 -2.45 -3.22 -20.87
CA LYS A 112 -3.73 -3.89 -21.14
C LYS A 112 -3.53 -5.42 -21.18
N SER A 113 -4.57 -6.14 -20.78
CA SER A 113 -4.55 -7.60 -20.84
C SER A 113 -4.39 -8.07 -22.28
N LEU A 114 -3.64 -9.15 -22.47
CA LEU A 114 -3.52 -9.84 -23.77
C LEU A 114 -4.58 -10.95 -23.92
N LEU A 115 -5.34 -11.21 -22.86
CA LEU A 115 -6.35 -12.26 -22.81
C LEU A 115 -7.74 -11.65 -22.89
N VAL A 116 -8.63 -12.30 -23.63
CA VAL A 116 -10.06 -12.00 -23.58
C VAL A 116 -10.63 -12.52 -22.27
N HIS A 117 -11.19 -11.63 -21.45
CA HIS A 117 -11.77 -11.99 -20.16
C HIS A 117 -13.24 -12.34 -20.30
N THR A 118 -13.58 -13.61 -20.08
CA THR A 118 -14.98 -14.11 -20.13
C THR A 118 -15.54 -14.47 -18.74
N LYS A 119 -14.68 -14.57 -17.72
CA LYS A 119 -15.10 -14.96 -16.37
C LYS A 119 -15.93 -13.85 -15.71
N ARG A 120 -17.03 -14.22 -15.04
CA ARG A 120 -17.90 -13.30 -14.29
C ARG A 120 -17.12 -12.42 -13.31
N ALA A 121 -16.17 -12.99 -12.56
CA ALA A 121 -15.34 -12.23 -11.62
C ALA A 121 -14.46 -11.16 -12.29
N ALA A 122 -14.06 -11.37 -13.55
CA ALA A 122 -13.28 -10.38 -14.29
C ALA A 122 -14.17 -9.22 -14.79
N LEU A 123 -15.40 -9.53 -15.20
CA LEU A 123 -16.37 -8.58 -15.79
C LEU A 123 -17.25 -7.85 -14.76
N GLU A 124 -17.25 -8.29 -13.51
CA GLU A 124 -18.02 -7.65 -12.43
C GLU A 124 -17.70 -6.14 -12.30
N SER A 125 -18.74 -5.32 -12.22
CA SER A 125 -18.64 -3.90 -11.90
C SER A 125 -18.31 -3.70 -10.42
N ILE A 126 -17.26 -2.94 -10.12
CA ILE A 126 -16.84 -2.69 -8.73
C ILE A 126 -17.50 -1.40 -8.22
N ASN A 127 -18.33 -1.51 -7.18
CA ASN A 127 -18.80 -0.38 -6.39
C ASN A 127 -18.18 -0.42 -4.99
N LEU A 128 -17.38 0.60 -4.65
CA LEU A 128 -16.71 0.70 -3.36
C LEU A 128 -17.60 1.43 -2.37
N LYS A 129 -17.88 0.81 -1.22
CA LYS A 129 -18.71 1.41 -0.15
C LYS A 129 -17.91 2.20 0.88
N PHE A 130 -16.64 1.88 1.07
CA PHE A 130 -15.80 2.48 2.08
C PHE A 130 -14.32 2.33 1.70
N ILE A 131 -13.54 3.35 1.99
CA ILE A 131 -12.08 3.33 1.84
C ILE A 131 -11.47 3.72 3.18
N ASP A 132 -10.59 2.87 3.69
CA ASP A 132 -9.90 3.09 4.96
C ASP A 132 -8.70 4.03 4.77
N THR A 133 -8.77 5.19 5.42
CA THR A 133 -7.76 6.26 5.45
C THR A 133 -7.10 6.38 6.82
N SER A 134 -7.30 5.38 7.68
CA SER A 134 -6.62 5.31 8.97
C SER A 134 -5.09 5.24 8.83
N SER A 135 -4.38 5.74 9.85
CA SER A 135 -2.92 5.70 9.89
C SER A 135 -2.37 4.29 9.64
N LYS A 136 -1.36 4.21 8.77
CA LYS A 136 -0.58 2.98 8.52
C LYS A 136 0.76 2.97 9.25
N PHE A 137 1.01 3.98 10.06
CA PHE A 137 2.13 4.02 10.98
C PHE A 137 1.64 3.61 12.37
N GLY A 138 1.75 2.31 12.66
CA GLY A 138 1.14 1.69 13.85
C GLY A 138 -0.31 1.27 13.61
N HIS A 139 -1.13 1.31 14.66
CA HIS A 139 -2.55 0.92 14.61
C HIS A 139 -3.45 2.15 14.47
N GLY A 140 -3.95 2.39 13.25
CA GLY A 140 -4.88 3.48 12.97
C GLY A 140 -6.28 3.23 13.55
N ARG A 141 -6.81 4.22 14.28
CA ARG A 141 -8.16 4.17 14.91
C ARG A 141 -9.19 5.12 14.30
N PHE A 142 -8.73 6.20 13.68
CA PHE A 142 -9.57 7.27 13.15
C PHE A 142 -9.36 7.38 11.64
N GLN A 143 -10.39 7.81 10.91
CA GLN A 143 -10.33 7.97 9.46
C GLN A 143 -9.84 9.36 9.07
N THR A 144 -10.29 10.38 9.82
CA THR A 144 -9.89 11.77 9.62
C THR A 144 -9.29 12.38 10.88
N VAL A 145 -8.58 13.50 10.69
CA VAL A 145 -8.07 14.31 11.81
C VAL A 145 -9.23 14.91 12.61
N ALA A 146 -10.34 15.25 11.94
CA ALA A 146 -11.54 15.78 12.58
C ALA A 146 -12.17 14.76 13.52
N ASP A 147 -12.32 13.50 13.10
CA ASP A 147 -12.85 12.41 13.95
C ASP A 147 -12.00 12.23 15.21
N LYS A 148 -10.67 12.29 15.03
CA LYS A 148 -9.71 12.16 16.15
C LYS A 148 -9.82 13.34 17.11
N ALA A 149 -9.93 14.57 16.61
CA ALA A 149 -10.06 15.77 17.43
C ALA A 149 -11.40 15.77 18.20
N ALA A 150 -12.49 15.41 17.53
CA ALA A 150 -13.80 15.29 18.17
C ALA A 150 -13.82 14.24 19.27
N PHE A 151 -13.16 13.09 19.06
CA PHE A 151 -13.07 12.03 20.07
C PHE A 151 -12.16 12.40 21.26
N MET A 152 -10.99 13.00 20.99
CA MET A 152 -9.99 13.29 22.04
C MET A 152 -10.31 14.55 22.84
N GLY A 153 -11.12 15.45 22.29
CA GLY A 153 -11.39 16.77 22.89
C GLY A 153 -10.16 17.69 22.89
N PRO A 154 -10.25 18.85 23.56
CA PRO A 154 -9.15 19.80 23.65
C PRO A 154 -8.01 19.24 24.49
N LEU A 155 -6.81 19.16 23.92
CA LEU A 155 -5.61 18.71 24.63
C LEU A 155 -4.81 19.90 25.16
N LYS A 156 -3.87 19.64 26.07
CA LYS A 156 -2.99 20.67 26.65
C LYS A 156 -2.28 21.53 25.59
N LYS A 157 -1.77 20.90 24.53
CA LYS A 157 -1.07 21.59 23.44
C LYS A 157 -1.96 22.53 22.63
N ASP A 158 -3.26 22.23 22.56
CA ASP A 158 -4.22 23.01 21.79
C ASP A 158 -4.58 24.27 22.59
N ARG A 159 -4.79 24.13 23.92
CA ARG A 159 -4.98 25.26 24.84
C ARG A 159 -3.80 26.23 24.87
N ILE A 160 -2.57 25.71 24.94
CA ILE A 160 -1.36 26.56 24.90
C ILE A 160 -1.31 27.36 23.60
N ARG A 161 -1.63 26.73 22.46
CA ARG A 161 -1.68 27.41 21.16
C ARG A 161 -2.78 28.48 21.10
N GLU A 162 -3.94 28.23 21.71
CA GLU A 162 -5.02 29.23 21.81
C GLU A 162 -4.61 30.44 22.66
N GLU A 163 -3.97 30.21 23.80
CA GLU A 163 -3.44 31.25 24.68
C GLU A 163 -2.35 32.09 23.97
N GLU A 164 -1.43 31.44 23.26
CA GLU A 164 -0.41 32.11 22.44
C GLU A 164 -1.05 32.97 21.34
N ASN A 165 -2.04 32.43 20.62
CA ASN A 165 -2.75 33.17 19.57
C ASN A 165 -3.54 34.36 20.12
N ALA A 166 -4.18 34.22 21.29
CA ALA A 166 -4.88 35.30 21.96
C ALA A 166 -3.92 36.41 22.41
N THR A 167 -2.74 36.04 22.93
CA THR A 167 -1.72 37.01 23.34
C THR A 167 -1.11 37.74 22.15
N ALA A 168 -0.94 37.04 21.02
CA ALA A 168 -0.44 37.62 19.77
C ALA A 168 -1.45 38.57 19.10
N ALA A 169 -2.75 38.32 19.22
CA ALA A 169 -3.80 39.17 18.65
C ALA A 169 -4.01 40.49 19.42
N VAL A 170 -3.52 40.58 20.66
CA VAL A 170 -3.60 41.78 21.52
C VAL A 170 -2.38 42.70 21.33
N LYS A 171 -1.31 42.21 20.70
CA LYS A 171 -0.14 43.00 20.28
C LYS A 171 -0.32 43.55 18.87
#